data_AF-A0A7X0F6K0-F1
#
_entry.id   AF-A0A7X0F6K0-F1
#
_cell.length_a   1.000
_cell.length_b   1.000
_cell.length_c   1.000
_cell.angle_alpha   90.00
_cell.angle_beta   90.00
_cell.angle_gamma   90.00
#
_symmetry.space_group_name_H-M   'P 1'
#
loop_
_entity.id
_entity.type
_entity.pdbx_description
1 polymer ?
#
loop_
_entity_poly.entity_id
_entity_poly.type
_entity_poly.pdbx_seq_one_letter_code
_entity_poly.pdbx_strand_id
1 'polypeptide(L)'
;MMHVAPSAGFSEAGSRETDIGRYLSLFGRVEALKSQVDSARRIANESLGRLNALPQPEIGENTLFVDALDMHRRDKEALFEAMRQLDAAREALRLVAAAVVPGR
;
A
#
# COMPACT_ATOMS: atom_id res chain seq x y z
N MET A 1 47.93 13.13 -31.15
CA MET A 1 46.95 13.26 -30.05
C MET A 1 45.73 12.46 -30.43
N MET A 2 45.50 11.31 -29.78
CA MET A 2 44.27 10.53 -29.98
C MET A 2 43.20 11.07 -29.03
N HIS A 3 42.14 11.66 -29.57
CA HIS A 3 40.95 11.99 -28.80
C HIS A 3 40.16 10.69 -28.57
N VAL A 4 40.21 10.18 -27.33
CA VAL A 4 39.31 9.13 -26.86
C VAL A 4 37.99 9.81 -26.50
N ALA A 5 36.93 9.52 -27.27
CA ALA A 5 35.59 10.00 -26.95
C ALA A 5 35.10 9.41 -25.62
N PRO A 6 34.37 10.18 -24.80
CA PRO A 6 33.84 9.68 -23.55
C PRO A 6 32.72 8.67 -23.84
N SER A 7 32.90 7.51 -23.25
CA SER A 7 32.04 6.34 -23.27
C SER A 7 30.61 6.62 -22.79
N ALA A 8 29.67 6.71 -23.73
CA ALA A 8 28.23 6.78 -23.45
C ALA A 8 27.67 5.47 -22.82
N GLY A 9 28.40 4.35 -22.93
CA GLY A 9 27.94 3.03 -22.46
C GLY A 9 27.97 2.80 -20.95
N PHE A 10 28.81 3.50 -20.18
CA PHE A 10 28.87 3.29 -18.71
C PHE A 10 27.74 4.00 -17.96
N SER A 11 27.24 5.14 -18.47
CA SER A 11 26.16 5.89 -17.84
C SER A 11 24.79 5.21 -18.03
N GLU A 12 24.51 4.60 -19.19
CA GLU A 12 23.27 3.86 -19.42
C GLU A 12 23.20 2.55 -18.60
N ALA A 13 24.32 1.86 -18.44
CA ALA A 13 24.39 0.64 -17.64
C ALA A 13 24.11 0.91 -16.15
N GLY A 14 24.72 1.97 -15.59
CA GLY A 14 24.46 2.39 -14.20
C GLY A 14 23.04 2.91 -13.97
N SER A 15 22.43 3.58 -14.96
CA SER A 15 21.03 4.00 -14.89
C SER A 15 20.08 2.81 -14.85
N ARG A 16 20.26 1.83 -15.75
CA ARG A 16 19.42 0.62 -15.81
C ARG A 16 19.50 -0.23 -14.54
N GLU A 17 20.70 -0.39 -13.97
CA GLU A 17 20.88 -1.14 -12.72
C GLU A 17 20.18 -0.44 -11.54
N THR A 18 20.23 0.90 -11.51
CA THR A 18 19.49 1.71 -10.52
C THR A 18 17.97 1.57 -10.68
N ASP A 19 17.47 1.54 -11.92
CA ASP A 19 16.04 1.40 -12.22
C ASP A 19 15.48 0.01 -11.83
N ILE A 20 16.27 -1.05 -12.03
CA ILE A 20 15.92 -2.42 -11.60
C ILE A 20 15.88 -2.52 -10.07
N GLY A 21 16.88 -1.97 -9.36
CA GLY A 21 16.89 -1.96 -7.89
C GLY A 21 15.68 -1.22 -7.31
N ARG A 22 15.32 -0.08 -7.93
CA ARG A 22 14.11 0.69 -7.56
C ARG A 22 12.82 -0.10 -7.82
N TYR A 23 12.73 -0.81 -8.95
CA TYR A 23 11.60 -1.66 -9.27
C TYR A 23 11.40 -2.77 -8.22
N LEU A 24 12.47 -3.51 -7.89
CA LEU A 24 12.39 -4.61 -6.91
C LEU A 24 12.00 -4.11 -5.51
N SER A 25 12.53 -2.95 -5.10
CA SER A 25 12.16 -2.31 -3.84
C SER A 25 10.68 -1.94 -3.79
N LEU A 26 10.16 -1.30 -4.85
CA LEU A 26 8.73 -0.96 -4.95
C LEU A 26 7.84 -2.21 -5.01
N PHE A 27 8.28 -3.26 -5.70
CA PHE A 27 7.57 -4.53 -5.76
C PHE A 27 7.45 -5.15 -4.36
N GLY A 28 8.57 -5.23 -3.60
CA GLY A 28 8.55 -5.70 -2.22
C GLY A 28 7.63 -4.87 -1.32
N ARG A 29 7.63 -3.55 -1.49
CA ARG A 29 6.70 -2.65 -0.78
C ARG A 29 5.23 -2.92 -1.11
N VAL A 30 4.90 -3.17 -2.38
CA VAL A 30 3.54 -3.53 -2.80
C VAL A 30 3.09 -4.84 -2.14
N GLU A 31 3.95 -5.86 -2.10
CA GLU A 31 3.62 -7.13 -1.44
C GLU A 31 3.42 -6.97 0.07
N ALA A 32 4.26 -6.18 0.75
CA ALA A 32 4.06 -5.87 2.16
C ALA A 32 2.72 -5.14 2.41
N LEU A 33 2.39 -4.16 1.57
CA LEU A 33 1.13 -3.40 1.68
C LEU A 33 -0.10 -4.26 1.39
N LYS A 34 -0.02 -5.25 0.48
CA LYS A 34 -1.10 -6.23 0.28
C LYS A 34 -1.38 -7.01 1.57
N SER A 35 -0.33 -7.50 2.23
CA SER A 35 -0.47 -8.20 3.51
C SER A 35 -1.06 -7.30 4.59
N GLN A 36 -0.67 -6.02 4.61
CA GLN A 36 -1.22 -5.04 5.54
C GLN A 36 -2.71 -4.77 5.30
N VAL A 37 -3.13 -4.64 4.04
CA VAL A 37 -4.55 -4.50 3.67
C VAL A 37 -5.35 -5.72 4.11
N ASP A 38 -4.84 -6.93 3.89
CA ASP A 38 -5.51 -8.17 4.31
C ASP A 38 -5.63 -8.27 5.83
N SER A 39 -4.62 -7.80 6.57
CA SER A 39 -4.67 -7.71 8.04
C SER A 39 -5.71 -6.68 8.50
N ALA A 40 -5.67 -5.46 7.95
CA ALA A 40 -6.62 -4.40 8.31
C ALA A 40 -8.07 -4.79 7.99
N ARG A 41 -8.28 -5.51 6.88
CA ARG A 41 -9.60 -6.03 6.48
C ARG A 41 -10.13 -7.04 7.50
N ARG A 42 -9.28 -7.95 7.98
CA ARG A 42 -9.68 -8.91 9.05
C ARG A 42 -10.09 -8.18 10.31
N ILE A 43 -9.29 -7.22 10.77
CA ILE A 43 -9.58 -6.41 11.97
C ILE A 43 -10.91 -5.65 11.82
N ALA A 44 -11.14 -4.98 10.69
CA ALA A 44 -12.37 -4.25 10.43
C ALA A 44 -13.61 -5.18 10.39
N ASN A 45 -13.46 -6.38 9.83
CA ASN A 45 -14.53 -7.39 9.84
C ASN A 45 -14.81 -7.92 11.25
N GLU A 46 -13.78 -8.13 12.07
CA GLU A 46 -13.93 -8.58 13.46
C GLU A 46 -14.60 -7.53 14.33
N SER A 47 -14.26 -6.25 14.20
CA SER A 47 -14.96 -5.18 14.91
C SER A 47 -16.39 -4.99 14.44
N LEU A 48 -16.68 -5.16 13.14
CA LEU A 48 -18.05 -5.18 12.64
C LEU A 48 -18.84 -6.36 13.22
N GLY A 49 -18.23 -7.55 13.29
CA GLY A 49 -18.84 -8.72 13.91
C GLY A 49 -19.18 -8.49 15.39
N ARG A 50 -18.26 -7.88 16.15
CA ARG A 50 -18.49 -7.49 17.54
C ARG A 50 -19.62 -6.47 17.68
N LEU A 51 -19.64 -5.45 16.82
CA LEU A 51 -20.70 -4.44 16.82
C LEU A 51 -22.09 -5.05 16.55
N ASN A 52 -22.17 -5.96 15.57
CA ASN A 52 -23.42 -6.63 15.20
C ASN A 52 -23.91 -7.65 16.25
N ALA A 53 -23.01 -8.16 17.09
CA ALA A 53 -23.34 -9.07 18.18
C ALA A 53 -23.90 -8.36 19.42
N LEU A 54 -23.75 -7.03 19.50
CA LEU A 54 -24.32 -6.26 20.60
C LEU A 54 -25.85 -6.13 20.43
N PRO A 55 -26.61 -6.22 21.54
CA PRO A 55 -28.03 -5.93 21.50
C PRO A 55 -28.23 -4.49 21.02
N GLN A 56 -29.25 -4.27 20.19
CA GLN A 56 -29.60 -2.93 19.76
C GLN A 56 -29.86 -2.06 21.00
N PRO A 57 -29.39 -0.81 21.03
CA PRO A 57 -29.66 0.07 22.15
C PRO A 57 -31.17 0.29 22.27
N GLU A 58 -31.81 -0.39 23.23
CA GLU A 58 -33.13 0.01 23.71
C GLU A 58 -32.97 1.38 24.35
N ILE A 59 -33.88 2.31 24.03
CA ILE A 59 -33.85 3.75 24.34
C ILE A 59 -33.12 4.02 25.68
N GLY A 60 -31.85 4.40 25.59
CA GLY A 60 -30.92 4.56 26.72
C GLY A 60 -29.46 4.48 26.26
N GLU A 61 -28.56 5.19 26.95
CA GLU A 61 -27.13 5.22 26.65
C GLU A 61 -26.48 3.84 26.79
N ASN A 62 -26.44 3.05 25.72
CA ASN A 62 -25.66 1.82 25.69
C ASN A 62 -24.20 2.17 25.34
N THR A 63 -23.43 2.55 26.36
CA THR A 63 -22.02 2.95 26.25
C THR A 63 -21.18 1.91 25.49
N LEU A 64 -21.49 0.61 25.66
CA LEU A 64 -20.80 -0.48 24.97
C LEU A 64 -21.01 -0.48 23.45
N PHE A 65 -22.22 -0.13 22.99
CA PHE A 65 -22.50 -0.01 21.56
C PHE A 65 -21.75 1.17 20.94
N VAL A 66 -21.74 2.31 21.64
CA VAL A 66 -21.01 3.51 21.19
C VAL A 66 -19.51 3.23 21.10
N ASP A 67 -18.94 2.60 22.12
CA ASP A 67 -17.51 2.22 22.14
C ASP A 67 -17.16 1.25 21.02
N ALA A 68 -18.00 0.23 20.77
CA ALA A 68 -17.81 -0.72 19.69
C ALA A 68 -17.93 -0.06 18.31
N LEU A 69 -18.87 0.88 18.15
CA LEU A 69 -19.04 1.63 16.91
C LEU A 69 -17.83 2.51 16.62
N ASP A 70 -17.30 3.20 17.63
CA ASP A 70 -16.11 4.04 17.48
C ASP A 70 -14.85 3.21 17.20
N MET A 71 -14.71 2.05 17.84
CA MET A 71 -13.65 1.08 17.50
C MET A 71 -13.76 0.64 16.03
N HIS A 72 -14.95 0.24 15.58
CA HIS A 72 -15.16 -0.16 14.20
C HIS A 72 -14.86 0.97 13.21
N ARG A 73 -15.22 2.22 13.52
CA ARG A 73 -14.89 3.38 12.69
C ARG A 73 -13.39 3.56 12.53
N ARG A 74 -12.61 3.42 13.62
CA ARG A 74 -11.14 3.50 13.57
C ARG A 74 -10.54 2.37 12.73
N ASP A 75 -11.00 1.14 12.92
CA ASP A 75 -10.51 -0.02 12.15
C ASP A 75 -10.81 0.13 10.66
N LYS A 76 -12.00 0.65 10.32
CA LYS A 76 -12.37 0.94 8.94
C LYS A 76 -11.50 2.03 8.32
N GLU A 77 -11.19 3.10 9.07
CA GLU A 77 -10.28 4.14 8.58
C GLU A 77 -8.87 3.60 8.36
N ALA A 78 -8.37 2.73 9.26
CA ALA A 78 -7.08 2.06 9.09
C ALA A 78 -7.04 1.18 7.84
N LEU A 79 -8.13 0.47 7.53
CA LEU A 79 -8.27 -0.28 6.28
C LEU A 79 -8.21 0.65 5.05
N PHE A 80 -8.97 1.74 5.04
CA PHE A 80 -8.94 2.67 3.91
C PHE A 80 -7.57 3.31 3.72
N GLU A 81 -6.88 3.65 4.80
CA GLU A 81 -5.52 4.16 4.74
C GLU A 81 -4.55 3.13 4.14
N ALA A 82 -4.61 1.87 4.58
CA ALA A 82 -3.79 0.81 3.99
C ALA A 82 -4.07 0.62 2.49
N MET A 83 -5.34 0.71 2.07
CA MET A 83 -5.72 0.66 0.65
C MET A 83 -5.14 1.84 -0.15
N ARG A 84 -5.24 3.07 0.38
CA ARG A 84 -4.65 4.26 -0.26
C ARG A 84 -3.15 4.12 -0.44
N GLN A 85 -2.45 3.60 0.58
CA GLN A 85 -1.00 3.35 0.50
C GLN A 85 -0.65 2.29 -0.52
N LEU A 86 -1.42 1.21 -0.60
CA LEU A 86 -1.24 0.16 -1.62
C LEU A 86 -1.44 0.72 -3.03
N ASP A 87 -2.47 1.52 -3.25
CA ASP A 87 -2.74 2.13 -4.56
C ASP A 87 -1.63 3.10 -4.97
N ALA A 88 -1.16 3.94 -4.05
CA ALA A 88 -0.02 4.82 -4.29
C ALA A 88 1.27 4.04 -4.63
N ALA A 89 1.54 2.92 -3.94
CA ALA A 89 2.70 2.09 -4.21
C ALA A 89 2.61 1.37 -5.56
N ARG A 90 1.40 0.92 -5.95
CA ARG A 90 1.14 0.32 -7.26
C ARG A 90 1.36 1.32 -8.39
N GLU A 91 0.89 2.56 -8.23
CA GLU A 91 1.12 3.60 -9.22
C GLU A 91 2.61 3.92 -9.35
N ALA A 92 3.33 4.05 -8.23
CA ALA A 92 4.77 4.25 -8.24
C ALA A 92 5.51 3.09 -8.95
N LEU A 93 5.11 1.84 -8.69
CA LEU A 93 5.67 0.66 -9.36
C LEU A 93 5.40 0.68 -10.87
N ARG A 94 4.19 1.04 -11.29
CA ARG A 94 3.79 1.14 -12.70
C ARG A 94 4.62 2.20 -13.43
N LEU A 95 4.84 3.35 -12.82
CA LEU A 95 5.67 4.43 -13.39
C LEU A 95 7.13 3.98 -13.59
N VAL A 96 7.71 3.27 -12.61
CA VAL A 96 9.08 2.74 -12.73
C VAL A 96 9.15 1.61 -13.75
N ALA A 97 8.15 0.72 -13.80
CA ALA A 97 8.09 -0.35 -14.79
C ALA A 97 8.05 0.18 -16.24
N ALA A 98 7.32 1.28 -16.48
CA ALA A 98 7.27 1.95 -17.77
C ALA A 98 8.62 2.57 -18.18
N ALA A 99 9.45 2.98 -17.21
CA ALA A 99 10.80 3.49 -17.48
C ALA A 99 11.82 2.36 -17.77
N VAL A 100 11.65 1.19 -17.13
CA VAL A 100 12.50 0.01 -17.34
C VAL A 100 12.21 -0.68 -18.69
N VAL A 101 10.97 -0.63 -19.17
CA VAL A 101 10.55 -1.18 -20.48
C VAL A 101 10.03 -0.05 -21.37
N PRO A 102 10.91 0.77 -21.97
CA PRO A 102 10.49 1.78 -22.93
C PRO A 102 10.18 1.12 -24.27
N GLY A 103 8.90 0.84 -24.54
CA GLY A 103 8.43 0.47 -25.88
C GLY A 103 7.61 -0.81 -25.96
N ARG A 104 6.29 -0.64 -26.12
CA ARG A 104 5.53 -1.33 -27.15
C ARG A 104 4.81 -0.27 -27.98
#